data_AF-X0YVE1-F1
#
_entry.id   AF-X0YVE1-F1
#
_cell.length_a   1.000
_cell.length_b   1.000
_cell.length_c   1.000
_cell.angle_alpha   90.00
_cell.angle_beta   90.00
_cell.angle_gamma   90.00
#
_symmetry.space_group_name_H-M   'P 1'
#
loop_
_entity.id
_entity.type
_entity.pdbx_description
1 polymer ?
#
loop_
_entity_poly.entity_id
_entity_poly.type
_entity_poly.pdbx_seq_one_letter_code
_entity_poly.pdbx_strand_id
1 'polypeptide(L)'
;PIEVYPDFGDDELTQCAHIYNVSATAARRKIQRNGWSMPANFRTVGNMDIYDYWRFDDAGKPANSVVIDTHLVKPETTDLFEQIPIFISPVAGLPDKGSIGTKIQAQQHIGEGIVATNEQLYKRYNKQWTFATQLLRDVAQPRWFERSAGTEAILRPEDMFKRGGVFRGGLQDTIEPLPVPPIPVELRTDRFDVQQMLQRGGFSWAVYGNVMQAISGYLMSQIASSV
;
A
#
# COMPACT_ATOMS: atom_id res chain seq x y z
N PRO A 1 4.63 17.88 -6.69
CA PRO A 1 5.02 18.63 -7.92
C PRO A 1 6.49 18.34 -8.25
N ILE A 2 6.75 17.26 -9.00
CA ILE A 2 8.11 16.84 -9.42
C ILE A 2 8.56 17.50 -10.74
N GLU A 3 7.61 18.12 -11.45
CA GLU A 3 7.79 18.68 -12.79
C GLU A 3 8.07 20.20 -12.78
N VAL A 4 8.06 20.84 -11.61
CA VAL A 4 8.27 22.28 -11.44
C VAL A 4 9.60 22.51 -10.72
N TYR A 5 10.45 23.35 -11.31
CA TYR A 5 11.80 23.68 -10.88
C TYR A 5 11.88 25.19 -10.63
N PRO A 6 11.43 25.67 -9.47
CA PRO A 6 11.61 27.05 -9.08
C PRO A 6 13.06 27.28 -8.61
N ASP A 7 13.59 28.44 -8.90
CA ASP A 7 14.85 28.92 -8.32
C ASP A 7 14.57 30.21 -7.55
N PHE A 8 15.10 30.25 -6.33
CA PHE A 8 14.90 31.34 -5.40
C PHE A 8 16.23 32.03 -5.17
N GLY A 9 16.25 33.35 -5.32
CA GLY A 9 17.35 34.20 -4.88
C GLY A 9 17.28 34.44 -3.37
N ASP A 10 17.84 35.57 -2.94
CA ASP A 10 17.99 35.89 -1.51
C ASP A 10 16.65 35.95 -0.74
N ASP A 11 15.52 36.33 -1.38
CA ASP A 11 14.18 36.29 -0.78
C ASP A 11 13.01 36.23 -1.80
N GLU A 12 13.31 36.13 -3.10
CA GLU A 12 12.29 36.12 -4.16
C GLU A 12 12.53 35.05 -5.22
N LEU A 13 11.45 34.62 -5.88
CA LEU A 13 11.54 33.69 -7.01
C LEU A 13 12.17 34.42 -8.19
N THR A 14 13.33 33.98 -8.66
CA THR A 14 14.06 34.64 -9.76
C THR A 14 13.75 34.01 -11.11
N GLN A 15 13.56 32.69 -11.13
CA GLN A 15 13.24 31.92 -12.33
C GLN A 15 12.44 30.67 -11.97
N CYS A 16 11.66 30.16 -12.93
CA CYS A 16 10.88 28.95 -12.75
C CYS A 16 10.74 28.21 -14.08
N ALA A 17 11.11 26.93 -14.09
CA ALA A 17 10.86 26.03 -15.20
C ALA A 17 9.77 25.03 -14.84
N HIS A 18 8.80 24.83 -15.72
CA HIS A 18 7.84 23.73 -15.65
C HIS A 18 8.10 22.79 -16.84
N ILE A 19 8.56 21.58 -16.53
CA ILE A 19 8.98 20.58 -17.51
C ILE A 19 8.06 19.39 -17.41
N TYR A 20 7.28 19.15 -18.45
CA TYR A 20 6.30 18.08 -18.44
C TYR A 20 6.18 17.44 -19.82
N ASN A 21 5.79 16.16 -19.82
CA ASN A 21 5.72 15.35 -21.03
C ASN A 21 4.29 15.30 -21.58
N VAL A 22 4.14 15.52 -22.90
CA VAL A 22 2.86 15.39 -23.60
C VAL A 22 3.01 14.63 -24.91
N SER A 23 1.89 14.09 -25.42
CA SER A 23 1.87 13.53 -26.77
C SER A 23 2.08 14.61 -27.83
N ALA A 24 2.71 14.25 -28.95
CA ALA A 24 2.95 15.13 -30.10
C ALA A 24 1.65 15.81 -30.59
N THR A 25 0.53 15.09 -30.57
CA THR A 25 -0.79 15.62 -30.94
C THR A 25 -1.27 16.70 -29.97
N ALA A 26 -1.06 16.51 -28.66
CA ALA A 26 -1.42 17.51 -27.65
C ALA A 26 -0.51 18.74 -27.73
N ALA A 27 0.79 18.54 -27.96
CA ALA A 27 1.75 19.64 -28.18
C ALA A 27 1.34 20.50 -29.37
N ARG A 28 1.01 19.89 -30.52
CA ARG A 28 0.54 20.61 -31.72
C ARG A 28 -0.72 21.42 -31.47
N ARG A 29 -1.71 20.84 -30.77
CA ARG A 29 -2.92 21.57 -30.37
C ARG A 29 -2.60 22.75 -29.46
N LYS A 30 -1.64 22.60 -28.53
CA LYS A 30 -1.19 23.70 -27.65
C LYS A 30 -0.55 24.82 -28.45
N ILE A 31 0.37 24.49 -29.37
CA ILE A 31 1.01 25.47 -30.29
C ILE A 31 -0.04 26.24 -31.09
N GLN A 32 -0.97 25.53 -31.74
CA GLN A 32 -2.02 26.14 -32.56
C GLN A 32 -2.97 27.02 -31.73
N ARG A 33 -3.43 26.54 -30.57
CA ARG A 33 -4.34 27.28 -29.69
C ARG A 33 -3.72 28.57 -29.18
N ASN A 34 -2.42 28.54 -28.88
CA ASN A 34 -1.72 29.69 -28.31
C ASN A 34 -1.06 30.58 -29.39
N GLY A 35 -1.20 30.25 -30.68
CA GLY A 35 -0.61 31.02 -31.78
C GLY A 35 0.91 30.99 -31.82
N TRP A 36 1.54 29.94 -31.30
CA TRP A 36 3.00 29.81 -31.27
C TRP A 36 3.56 29.37 -32.62
N SER A 37 4.86 29.64 -32.85
CA SER A 37 5.53 29.24 -34.08
C SER A 37 5.69 27.72 -34.13
N MET A 38 5.23 27.10 -35.21
CA MET A 38 5.36 25.66 -35.42
C MET A 38 6.56 25.37 -36.34
N PRO A 39 7.59 24.65 -35.87
CA PRO A 39 8.72 24.25 -36.71
C PRO A 39 8.28 23.40 -37.91
N ALA A 40 8.96 23.56 -39.05
CA ALA A 40 8.66 22.76 -40.25
C ALA A 40 8.91 21.25 -40.05
N ASN A 41 9.87 20.90 -39.19
CA ASN A 41 10.26 19.54 -38.83
C ASN A 41 9.65 19.06 -37.51
N PHE A 42 8.53 19.66 -37.08
CA PHE A 42 7.88 19.28 -35.82
C PHE A 42 7.40 17.82 -35.88
N ARG A 43 7.92 16.99 -34.97
CA ARG A 43 7.61 15.56 -34.91
C ARG A 43 6.11 15.31 -34.68
N THR A 44 5.56 14.30 -35.34
CA THR A 44 4.10 14.04 -35.35
C THR A 44 3.66 12.87 -34.49
N VAL A 45 4.61 12.06 -34.00
CA VAL A 45 4.34 10.82 -33.26
C VAL A 45 5.25 10.73 -32.04
N GLY A 46 4.73 10.22 -30.93
CA GLY A 46 5.47 9.99 -29.70
C GLY A 46 5.22 11.05 -28.64
N ASN A 47 6.03 10.98 -27.59
CA ASN A 47 6.01 11.89 -26.46
C ASN A 47 7.07 12.98 -26.64
N MET A 48 6.76 14.18 -26.15
CA MET A 48 7.58 15.37 -26.25
C MET A 48 7.65 16.07 -24.90
N ASP A 49 8.84 16.54 -24.56
CA ASP A 49 9.05 17.35 -23.37
C ASP A 49 8.79 18.81 -23.70
N ILE A 50 7.96 19.45 -22.89
CA ILE A 50 7.71 20.89 -22.96
C ILE A 50 8.45 21.54 -21.81
N TYR A 51 9.29 22.50 -22.13
CA TYR A 51 9.98 23.37 -21.20
C TYR A 51 9.29 24.73 -21.24
N ASP A 52 8.49 25.01 -20.22
CA ASP A 52 7.85 26.31 -20.01
C ASP A 52 8.68 27.10 -19.00
N TYR A 53 9.41 28.10 -19.48
CA TYR A 53 10.45 28.77 -18.71
C TYR A 53 10.10 30.24 -18.48
N TRP A 54 10.10 30.63 -17.22
CA TRP A 54 9.88 31.99 -16.76
C TRP A 54 11.13 32.52 -16.06
N ARG A 55 11.49 33.76 -16.36
CA ARG A 55 12.56 34.49 -15.68
C ARG A 55 12.26 35.98 -15.67
N PHE A 56 12.95 36.73 -14.84
CA PHE A 56 12.99 38.19 -14.97
C PHE A 56 14.01 38.61 -16.05
N ASP A 57 13.66 39.60 -16.87
CA ASP A 57 14.59 40.27 -17.78
C ASP A 57 15.44 41.32 -17.03
N ASP A 58 16.48 41.87 -17.67
CA ASP A 58 17.39 42.89 -17.10
C ASP A 58 16.65 44.15 -16.58
N ALA A 59 15.45 44.43 -17.07
CA ALA A 59 14.54 45.49 -16.65
C ALA A 59 13.59 45.08 -15.49
N GLY A 60 13.76 43.88 -14.92
CA GLY A 60 12.98 43.39 -13.79
C GLY A 60 11.54 42.99 -14.15
N LYS A 61 11.25 42.73 -15.43
CA LYS A 61 9.92 42.26 -15.88
C LYS A 61 9.92 40.76 -16.16
N PRO A 62 8.83 40.04 -15.84
CA PRO A 62 8.73 38.61 -16.13
C PRO A 62 8.64 38.38 -17.64
N ALA A 63 9.55 37.55 -18.14
CA ALA A 63 9.60 37.07 -19.51
C ALA A 63 9.36 35.56 -19.53
N ASN A 64 8.62 35.12 -20.55
CA ASN A 64 8.33 33.70 -20.76
C ASN A 64 8.81 33.23 -22.12
N SER A 65 9.42 32.05 -22.11
CA SER A 65 9.82 31.31 -23.31
C SER A 65 9.35 29.87 -23.20
N VAL A 66 8.99 29.29 -24.34
CA VAL A 66 8.55 27.88 -24.38
C VAL A 66 9.34 27.15 -25.45
N VAL A 67 10.02 26.10 -25.01
CA VAL A 67 10.73 25.15 -25.87
C VAL A 67 9.99 23.82 -25.83
N ILE A 68 9.81 23.21 -26.98
CA ILE A 68 9.25 21.87 -27.10
C ILE A 68 10.32 21.00 -27.74
N ASP A 69 10.76 19.98 -27.01
CA ASP A 69 11.89 19.12 -27.36
C ASP A 69 13.15 20.00 -27.61
N THR A 70 13.62 20.09 -28.84
CA THR A 70 14.76 20.93 -29.24
C THR A 70 14.36 22.24 -29.93
N HIS A 71 13.06 22.56 -29.99
CA HIS A 71 12.55 23.67 -30.78
C HIS A 71 11.94 24.78 -29.93
N LEU A 72 12.44 26.00 -30.12
CA LEU A 72 11.84 27.20 -29.55
C LEU A 72 10.53 27.53 -30.29
N VAL A 73 9.39 27.38 -29.62
CA VAL A 73 8.05 27.62 -30.20
C VAL A 73 7.48 28.97 -29.80
N LYS A 74 7.79 29.43 -28.59
CA LYS A 74 7.50 30.78 -28.12
C LYS A 74 8.84 31.44 -27.80
N PRO A 75 9.30 32.40 -28.62
CA PRO A 75 10.48 33.18 -28.28
C PRO A 75 10.23 33.94 -26.99
N GLU A 76 11.29 34.38 -26.35
CA GLU A 76 11.16 35.15 -25.12
C GLU A 76 10.34 36.42 -25.37
N THR A 77 9.22 36.52 -24.67
CA THR A 77 8.34 37.69 -24.69
C THR A 77 8.10 38.14 -23.27
N THR A 78 8.35 39.41 -23.01
CA THR A 78 7.96 40.07 -21.76
C THR A 78 6.45 40.09 -21.67
N ASP A 79 5.91 39.66 -20.52
CA ASP A 79 4.48 39.62 -20.28
C ASP A 79 4.01 40.88 -19.53
N LEU A 80 2.68 41.04 -19.39
CA LEU A 80 2.07 42.18 -18.70
C LEU A 80 2.07 42.05 -17.17
N PHE A 81 2.55 40.92 -16.64
CA PHE A 81 2.57 40.66 -15.21
C PHE A 81 3.70 41.43 -14.52
N GLU A 82 3.51 41.79 -13.25
CA GLU A 82 4.58 42.38 -12.41
C GLU A 82 5.46 41.30 -11.76
N GLN A 83 4.95 40.07 -11.68
CA GLN A 83 5.59 38.91 -11.06
C GLN A 83 5.38 37.66 -11.90
N ILE A 84 6.22 36.63 -11.72
CA ILE A 84 6.06 35.33 -12.40
C ILE A 84 4.74 34.67 -11.92
N PRO A 85 3.77 34.41 -12.82
CA PRO A 85 2.46 33.93 -12.43
C PRO A 85 2.48 32.41 -12.16
N ILE A 86 2.79 32.00 -10.94
CA ILE A 86 2.68 30.60 -10.51
C ILE A 86 1.39 30.40 -9.73
N PHE A 87 0.49 29.60 -10.29
CA PHE A 87 -0.70 29.14 -9.57
C PHE A 87 -0.37 27.89 -8.76
N ILE A 88 -0.20 28.07 -7.46
CA ILE A 88 -0.04 26.97 -6.51
C ILE A 88 -1.41 26.71 -5.89
N SER A 89 -2.00 25.56 -6.19
CA SER A 89 -3.16 25.08 -5.44
C SER A 89 -2.71 24.00 -4.44
N PRO A 90 -3.30 23.95 -3.24
CA PRO A 90 -3.12 22.79 -2.37
C PRO A 90 -3.60 21.58 -3.15
N VAL A 91 -2.71 20.62 -3.37
CA VAL A 91 -3.07 19.32 -3.92
C VAL A 91 -3.78 18.54 -2.80
N ALA A 92 -5.01 18.92 -2.48
CA ALA A 92 -6.02 18.01 -1.94
C ALA A 92 -6.58 17.16 -3.10
N GLY A 93 -5.69 16.74 -4.00
CA GLY A 93 -6.03 15.91 -5.13
C GLY A 93 -6.25 14.49 -4.63
N LEU A 94 -7.35 13.88 -5.04
CA LEU A 94 -7.38 12.43 -5.14
C LEU A 94 -6.09 11.95 -5.84
N PRO A 95 -5.48 10.85 -5.40
CA PRO A 95 -4.17 10.35 -5.87
C PRO A 95 -4.15 9.91 -7.35
N ASP A 96 -5.07 10.40 -8.18
CA ASP A 96 -5.18 10.16 -9.61
C ASP A 96 -4.16 10.98 -10.43
N LYS A 97 -3.54 12.03 -9.86
CA LYS A 97 -2.60 12.90 -10.62
C LYS A 97 -1.29 13.26 -9.91
N GLY A 98 -1.00 12.64 -8.77
CA GLY A 98 0.34 12.65 -8.17
C GLY A 98 1.13 11.45 -8.67
N SER A 99 2.36 11.64 -9.13
CA SER A 99 3.23 10.61 -9.74
C SER A 99 3.71 9.55 -8.74
N ILE A 100 2.79 8.77 -8.16
CA ILE A 100 3.12 7.58 -7.37
C ILE A 100 2.88 6.35 -8.26
N GLY A 101 3.97 5.88 -8.88
CA GLY A 101 4.02 4.59 -9.54
C GLY A 101 3.24 4.48 -10.86
N THR A 102 3.46 3.36 -11.56
CA THR A 102 2.75 2.99 -12.79
C THR A 102 1.25 3.28 -12.66
N LYS A 103 0.75 4.22 -13.49
CA LYS A 103 -0.65 4.71 -13.55
C LYS A 103 -1.74 3.62 -13.50
N ILE A 104 -1.37 2.38 -13.79
CA ILE A 104 -2.24 1.21 -13.84
C ILE A 104 -2.67 0.73 -12.44
N GLN A 105 -1.84 0.84 -11.40
CA GLN A 105 -2.21 0.31 -10.07
C GLN A 105 -3.15 1.23 -9.32
N ALA A 106 -2.87 2.54 -9.28
CA ALA A 106 -3.74 3.49 -8.58
C ALA A 106 -5.14 3.58 -9.22
N GLN A 107 -5.25 3.46 -10.55
CA GLN A 107 -6.53 3.46 -11.27
C GLN A 107 -7.39 2.23 -10.96
N GLN A 108 -6.78 1.08 -10.61
CA GLN A 108 -7.53 -0.11 -10.20
C GLN A 108 -8.22 0.04 -8.85
N HIS A 109 -7.72 0.95 -8.00
CA HIS A 109 -8.23 1.19 -6.65
C HIS A 109 -9.18 2.39 -6.55
N ILE A 110 -9.55 3.02 -7.68
CA ILE A 110 -10.51 4.13 -7.71
C ILE A 110 -11.92 3.58 -7.46
N GLY A 111 -12.60 4.13 -6.44
CA GLY A 111 -13.96 3.72 -6.06
C GLY A 111 -14.00 2.53 -5.09
N GLU A 112 -12.84 2.08 -4.62
CA GLU A 112 -12.78 1.08 -3.56
C GLU A 112 -13.26 1.64 -2.21
N GLY A 113 -13.96 0.81 -1.44
CA GLY A 113 -14.44 1.20 -0.11
C GLY A 113 -13.29 1.38 0.88
N ILE A 114 -13.56 2.06 2.00
CA ILE A 114 -12.56 2.31 3.08
C ILE A 114 -11.89 1.01 3.57
N VAL A 115 -12.61 -0.12 3.47
CA VAL A 115 -12.14 -1.46 3.87
C VAL A 115 -11.12 -2.07 2.89
N ALA A 116 -11.06 -1.60 1.65
CA ALA A 116 -10.21 -2.17 0.61
C ALA A 116 -8.71 -1.98 0.90
N THR A 117 -8.36 -0.88 1.56
CA THR A 117 -7.01 -0.61 2.08
C THR A 117 -6.46 -1.75 2.95
N ASN A 118 -7.36 -2.46 3.64
CA ASN A 118 -7.04 -3.56 4.55
C ASN A 118 -7.45 -4.93 4.01
N GLU A 119 -7.91 -5.05 2.76
CA GLU A 119 -8.47 -6.30 2.23
C GLU A 119 -7.49 -7.48 2.37
N GLN A 120 -6.21 -7.25 2.08
CA GLN A 120 -5.16 -8.25 2.21
C GLN A 120 -4.95 -8.68 3.67
N LEU A 121 -5.07 -7.76 4.63
CA LEU A 121 -4.99 -8.05 6.06
C LEU A 121 -6.18 -8.91 6.49
N TYR A 122 -7.39 -8.60 6.04
CA TYR A 122 -8.58 -9.43 6.31
C TYR A 122 -8.45 -10.83 5.72
N LYS A 123 -7.97 -10.97 4.47
CA LYS A 123 -7.71 -12.27 3.83
C LYS A 123 -6.68 -13.08 4.61
N ARG A 124 -5.58 -12.44 5.04
CA ARG A 124 -4.54 -13.09 5.85
C ARG A 124 -5.08 -13.53 7.21
N TYR A 125 -5.81 -12.66 7.90
CA TYR A 125 -6.42 -12.95 9.19
C TYR A 125 -7.41 -14.13 9.09
N ASN A 126 -8.28 -14.14 8.08
CA ASN A 126 -9.21 -15.24 7.83
C ASN A 126 -8.47 -16.56 7.56
N LYS A 127 -7.38 -16.52 6.78
CA LYS A 127 -6.55 -17.70 6.52
C LYS A 127 -5.88 -18.22 7.80
N GLN A 128 -5.36 -17.34 8.64
CA GLN A 128 -4.81 -17.71 9.96
C GLN A 128 -5.89 -18.32 10.88
N TRP A 129 -7.10 -17.78 10.83
CA TRP A 129 -8.23 -18.32 11.58
C TRP A 129 -8.59 -19.73 11.12
N THR A 130 -8.68 -19.96 9.81
CA THR A 130 -8.92 -21.29 9.23
C THR A 130 -7.88 -22.31 9.70
N PHE A 131 -6.58 -21.98 9.63
CA PHE A 131 -5.53 -22.88 10.11
C PHE A 131 -5.62 -23.15 11.61
N ALA A 132 -5.95 -22.14 12.41
CA ALA A 132 -6.11 -22.35 13.84
C ALA A 132 -7.32 -23.22 14.19
N THR A 133 -8.43 -23.07 13.48
CA THR A 133 -9.59 -23.97 13.66
C THR A 133 -9.27 -25.40 13.23
N GLN A 134 -8.46 -25.58 12.17
CA GLN A 134 -7.96 -26.90 11.78
C GLN A 134 -7.05 -27.50 12.87
N LEU A 135 -6.11 -26.73 13.41
CA LEU A 135 -5.27 -27.18 14.53
C LEU A 135 -6.11 -27.53 15.76
N LEU A 136 -7.12 -26.74 16.11
CA LEU A 136 -8.03 -27.06 17.21
C LEU A 136 -8.81 -28.35 16.95
N ARG A 137 -9.22 -28.60 15.71
CA ARG A 137 -9.87 -29.86 15.32
C ARG A 137 -8.91 -31.03 15.49
N ASP A 138 -7.67 -30.89 15.04
CA ASP A 138 -6.64 -31.94 15.14
C ASP A 138 -6.27 -32.20 16.60
N VAL A 139 -6.18 -31.17 17.44
CA VAL A 139 -6.00 -31.30 18.90
C VAL A 139 -7.19 -32.01 19.55
N ALA A 140 -8.41 -31.72 19.09
CA ALA A 140 -9.62 -32.38 19.58
C ALA A 140 -9.80 -33.82 19.05
N GLN A 141 -8.94 -34.27 18.13
CA GLN A 141 -8.91 -35.62 17.58
C GLN A 141 -7.53 -36.24 17.87
N PRO A 142 -7.31 -36.75 19.10
CA PRO A 142 -6.03 -37.35 19.45
C PRO A 142 -5.73 -38.50 18.50
N ARG A 143 -4.51 -38.51 17.96
CA ARG A 143 -4.00 -39.65 17.19
C ARG A 143 -3.52 -40.68 18.19
N TRP A 144 -3.99 -41.91 18.03
CA TRP A 144 -3.59 -43.00 18.91
C TRP A 144 -2.32 -43.65 18.37
N PHE A 145 -1.38 -43.89 19.28
CA PHE A 145 -0.21 -44.72 19.04
C PHE A 145 -0.42 -46.05 19.77
N GLU A 146 -0.32 -47.14 19.02
CA GLU A 146 -0.39 -48.49 19.56
C GLU A 146 0.99 -49.13 19.49
N ARG A 147 1.41 -49.69 20.62
CA ARG A 147 2.54 -50.61 20.70
C ARG A 147 1.98 -51.97 21.12
N SER A 148 1.86 -52.87 20.15
CA SER A 148 1.42 -54.25 20.35
C SER A 148 2.63 -55.19 20.32
N ALA A 149 2.64 -56.19 21.21
CA ALA A 149 3.64 -57.25 21.23
C ALA A 149 3.27 -58.44 20.32
N GLY A 150 2.03 -58.50 19.83
CA GLY A 150 1.49 -59.57 18.98
C GLY A 150 1.39 -59.21 17.50
N THR A 151 0.92 -60.17 16.69
CA THR A 151 0.64 -60.00 15.24
C THR A 151 -0.72 -59.37 14.94
N GLU A 152 -1.62 -59.28 15.92
CA GLU A 152 -2.94 -58.67 15.76
C GLU A 152 -2.92 -57.20 16.22
N ALA A 153 -3.46 -56.32 15.37
CA ALA A 153 -3.65 -54.92 15.70
C ALA A 153 -4.90 -54.75 16.58
N ILE A 154 -4.74 -54.05 17.70
CA ILE A 154 -5.80 -53.75 18.67
C ILE A 154 -6.68 -52.62 18.13
N LEU A 155 -6.08 -51.64 17.44
CA LEU A 155 -6.80 -50.57 16.76
C LEU A 155 -7.19 -50.99 15.34
N ARG A 156 -8.50 -51.06 15.10
CA ARG A 156 -9.03 -51.08 13.73
C ARG A 156 -9.02 -49.65 13.17
N PRO A 157 -8.79 -49.45 11.85
CA PRO A 157 -8.77 -48.11 11.22
C PRO A 157 -10.05 -47.29 11.49
N GLU A 158 -11.16 -47.99 11.66
CA GLU A 158 -12.49 -47.44 11.94
C GLU A 158 -12.69 -47.00 13.39
N ASP A 159 -11.85 -47.47 14.32
CA ASP A 159 -11.90 -47.12 15.75
C ASP A 159 -10.88 -46.05 16.14
N MET A 160 -9.85 -45.81 15.31
CA MET A 160 -8.84 -44.76 15.52
C MET A 160 -9.43 -43.34 15.67
N PHE A 161 -10.62 -43.08 15.11
CA PHE A 161 -11.24 -41.75 15.14
C PHE A 161 -12.44 -41.65 16.09
N LYS A 162 -12.81 -42.74 16.77
CA LYS A 162 -13.96 -42.73 17.70
C LYS A 162 -13.58 -42.07 19.02
N ARG A 163 -14.43 -41.13 19.46
CA ARG A 163 -14.31 -40.52 20.79
C ARG A 163 -14.75 -41.51 21.86
N GLY A 164 -13.90 -41.75 22.86
CA GLY A 164 -14.23 -42.60 24.02
C GLY A 164 -14.22 -44.11 23.74
N GLY A 165 -13.43 -44.57 22.77
CA GLY A 165 -13.24 -46.00 22.52
C GLY A 165 -12.63 -46.71 23.73
N VAL A 166 -13.22 -47.84 24.13
CA VAL A 166 -12.65 -48.74 25.14
C VAL A 166 -11.85 -49.80 24.39
N PHE A 167 -10.54 -49.69 24.42
CA PHE A 167 -9.62 -50.65 23.80
C PHE A 167 -9.20 -51.71 24.83
N ARG A 168 -9.16 -52.97 24.41
CA ARG A 168 -8.74 -54.09 25.27
C ARG A 168 -7.42 -54.63 24.71
N GLY A 169 -6.33 -54.41 25.44
CA GLY A 169 -4.99 -54.91 25.10
C GLY A 169 -4.56 -56.09 25.98
N GLY A 170 -3.56 -56.85 25.53
CA GLY A 170 -2.91 -57.92 26.29
C GLY A 170 -1.89 -57.39 27.31
N LEU A 171 -1.23 -58.30 28.04
CA LEU A 171 -0.37 -58.00 29.19
C LEU A 171 0.88 -57.12 28.88
N GLN A 172 1.16 -56.84 27.60
CA GLN A 172 2.29 -56.02 27.14
C GLN A 172 1.89 -54.95 26.12
N ASP A 173 0.59 -54.78 25.86
CA ASP A 173 0.13 -53.85 24.85
C ASP A 173 -0.20 -52.49 25.49
N THR A 174 0.26 -51.43 24.85
CA THR A 174 0.02 -50.06 25.32
C THR A 174 -0.57 -49.22 24.19
N ILE A 175 -1.67 -48.54 24.49
CA ILE A 175 -2.29 -47.54 23.62
C ILE A 175 -2.16 -46.20 24.31
N GLU A 176 -1.40 -45.30 23.71
CA GLU A 176 -1.14 -43.96 24.22
C GLU A 176 -1.58 -42.92 23.19
N PRO A 177 -2.23 -41.82 23.61
CA PRO A 177 -2.45 -40.71 22.69
C PRO A 177 -1.11 -40.06 22.37
N LEU A 178 -0.82 -39.84 21.08
CA LEU A 178 0.30 -39.01 20.67
C LEU A 178 0.08 -37.61 21.23
N PRO A 179 1.02 -37.06 22.01
CA PRO A 179 0.90 -35.71 22.54
C PRO A 179 0.85 -34.74 21.37
N VAL A 180 -0.27 -34.06 21.23
CA VAL A 180 -0.41 -32.99 20.25
C VAL A 180 0.46 -31.82 20.71
N PRO A 181 1.25 -31.21 19.80
CA PRO A 181 2.09 -30.08 20.17
C PRO A 181 1.20 -28.94 20.71
N PRO A 182 1.58 -28.31 21.83
CA PRO A 182 0.82 -27.17 22.34
C PRO A 182 0.81 -26.06 21.30
N ILE A 183 -0.31 -25.34 21.20
CA ILE A 183 -0.42 -24.18 20.31
C ILE A 183 0.66 -23.17 20.74
N PRO A 184 1.61 -22.81 19.85
CA PRO A 184 2.68 -21.87 20.17
C PRO A 184 2.11 -20.55 20.69
N VAL A 185 2.66 -20.03 21.78
CA VAL A 185 2.20 -18.79 22.42
C VAL A 185 2.46 -17.59 21.49
N GLU A 186 3.46 -17.70 20.63
CA GLU A 186 3.85 -16.75 19.60
C GLU A 186 2.72 -16.49 18.59
N LEU A 187 1.87 -17.49 18.32
CA LEU A 187 0.68 -17.30 17.48
C LEU A 187 -0.33 -16.33 18.10
N ARG A 188 -0.35 -16.18 19.43
CA ARG A 188 -1.19 -15.18 20.10
C ARG A 188 -0.63 -13.77 19.91
N THR A 189 0.69 -13.62 19.92
CA THR A 189 1.37 -12.34 19.67
C THR A 189 1.17 -11.89 18.23
N ASP A 190 1.43 -12.77 17.25
CA ASP A 190 1.22 -12.45 15.83
C ASP A 190 -0.25 -12.06 15.55
N ARG A 191 -1.20 -12.72 16.21
CA ARG A 191 -2.63 -12.36 16.14
C ARG A 191 -2.91 -10.96 16.67
N PHE A 192 -2.30 -10.59 17.79
CA PHE A 192 -2.46 -9.27 18.37
C PHE A 192 -1.91 -8.20 17.42
N ASP A 193 -0.75 -8.45 16.82
CA ASP A 193 -0.13 -7.54 15.86
C ASP A 193 -0.99 -7.37 14.61
N VAL A 194 -1.54 -8.46 14.05
CA VAL A 194 -2.46 -8.39 12.90
C VAL A 194 -3.74 -7.64 13.26
N GLN A 195 -4.29 -7.81 14.47
CA GLN A 195 -5.46 -7.05 14.93
C GLN A 195 -5.17 -5.56 15.09
N GLN A 196 -4.00 -5.20 15.59
CA GLN A 196 -3.52 -3.81 15.66
C GLN A 196 -3.39 -3.20 14.26
N MET A 197 -2.87 -3.96 13.29
CA MET A 197 -2.79 -3.53 11.89
C MET A 197 -4.18 -3.33 11.27
N LEU A 198 -5.12 -4.23 11.54
CA LEU A 198 -6.52 -4.09 11.10
C LEU A 198 -7.17 -2.84 11.69
N GLN A 199 -6.86 -2.49 12.95
CA GLN A 199 -7.38 -1.28 13.58
C GLN A 199 -6.84 0.01 12.95
N ARG A 200 -5.59 0.01 12.47
CA ARG A 200 -4.96 1.20 11.86
C ARG A 200 -5.59 1.61 10.53
N GLY A 201 -6.08 0.66 9.73
CA GLY A 201 -6.72 0.94 8.44
C GLY A 201 -8.24 0.71 8.40
N GLY A 202 -8.85 0.36 9.54
CA GLY A 202 -10.28 0.07 9.65
C GLY A 202 -10.99 1.02 10.61
N PHE A 203 -12.26 0.73 10.89
CA PHE A 203 -12.99 1.45 11.93
C PHE A 203 -12.37 1.14 13.30
N SER A 204 -12.10 2.19 14.08
CA SER A 204 -11.59 2.02 15.44
C SER A 204 -12.56 1.20 16.30
N TRP A 205 -12.05 0.25 17.08
CA TRP A 205 -12.83 -0.52 18.05
C TRP A 205 -13.56 0.35 19.08
N ALA A 206 -13.11 1.60 19.26
CA ALA A 206 -13.79 2.61 20.08
C ALA A 206 -15.17 3.00 19.52
N VAL A 207 -15.36 2.94 18.21
CA VAL A 207 -16.66 3.20 17.55
C VAL A 207 -17.69 2.11 17.92
N TYR A 208 -17.23 0.90 18.20
CA TYR A 208 -18.06 -0.22 18.65
C TYR A 208 -18.15 -0.34 20.18
N GLY A 209 -17.71 0.68 20.93
CA GLY A 209 -17.78 0.71 22.39
C GLY A 209 -16.84 -0.27 23.11
N ASN A 210 -15.91 -0.91 22.38
CA ASN A 210 -15.08 -1.99 22.91
C ASN A 210 -13.67 -1.50 23.29
N VAL A 211 -13.59 -0.48 24.14
CA VAL A 211 -12.33 0.16 24.56
C VAL A 211 -11.62 -0.63 25.69
N MET A 212 -12.25 -1.64 26.28
CA MET A 212 -11.79 -2.16 27.58
C MET A 212 -10.68 -3.22 27.58
N GLN A 213 -10.23 -3.81 26.46
CA GLN A 213 -9.32 -4.98 26.58
C GLN A 213 -8.07 -5.03 25.68
N ALA A 214 -7.94 -4.22 24.62
CA ALA A 214 -6.79 -4.34 23.71
C ALA A 214 -5.59 -3.41 24.04
N ILE A 215 -5.77 -2.40 24.88
CA ILE A 215 -4.72 -1.39 25.19
C ILE A 215 -3.86 -1.78 26.40
N SER A 216 -4.30 -2.72 27.25
CA SER A 216 -3.89 -2.73 28.67
C SER A 216 -2.64 -3.54 29.03
N GLY A 217 -2.18 -4.52 28.25
CA GLY A 217 -1.06 -5.38 28.68
C GLY A 217 0.32 -4.86 28.28
N TYR A 218 0.52 -4.67 26.98
CA TYR A 218 1.85 -4.45 26.41
C TYR A 218 2.31 -2.98 26.55
N LEU A 219 1.40 -2.02 26.33
CA LEU A 219 1.65 -0.59 26.53
C LEU A 219 1.90 -0.26 28.00
N MET A 220 1.18 -0.88 28.95
CA MET A 220 1.48 -0.70 30.37
C MET A 220 2.81 -1.34 30.77
N SER A 221 3.23 -2.46 30.17
CA SER A 221 4.56 -3.02 30.45
C SER A 221 5.70 -2.13 29.95
N GLN A 222 5.51 -1.42 28.82
CA GLN A 222 6.49 -0.47 28.30
C GLN A 222 6.48 0.88 29.04
N ILE A 223 5.31 1.32 29.54
CA ILE A 223 5.21 2.52 30.38
C ILE A 223 5.75 2.24 31.79
N ALA A 224 5.53 1.04 32.33
CA ALA A 224 6.05 0.64 33.65
C ALA A 224 7.54 0.26 33.62
N SER A 225 8.14 0.00 32.46
CA SER A 225 9.60 -0.24 32.31
C SER A 225 10.37 1.00 31.83
N SER A 226 9.68 2.11 31.55
CA SER A 226 10.28 3.41 31.20
C SER A 226 10.21 4.43 32.33
N VAL A 227 9.91 3.97 33.55
CA VAL A 227 10.04 4.71 34.83
C VAL A 227 10.99 3.95 35.73
#